data_AF-A0A484YGY5-F1
#
_entry.id   AF-A0A484YGY5-F1
#
_cell.length_a   1.000
_cell.length_b   1.000
_cell.length_c   1.000
_cell.angle_alpha   90.00
_cell.angle_beta   90.00
_cell.angle_gamma   90.00
#
_symmetry.space_group_name_H-M   'P 1'
#
loop_
_entity.id
_entity.type
_entity.pdbx_description
1 polymer ?
#
loop_
_entity_poly.entity_id
_entity_poly.type
_entity_poly.pdbx_seq_one_letter_code
_entity_poly.pdbx_strand_id
1 'polypeptide(L)' 'MNTISSLETTDLPAAYHIEQRAHAFPWSEKTFASNQGERYLNFQLTQNGKMAGVCDYASGAG' A
#
# COMPACT_ATOMS: atom_id res chain seq x y z
N MET A 1 3.37 -6.94 18.17
CA MET A 1 3.68 -7.93 17.12
C MET A 1 3.61 -7.24 15.78
N ASN A 2 4.58 -7.49 14.90
CA ASN A 2 4.61 -6.97 13.54
C ASN A 2 4.29 -8.10 12.57
N THR A 3 3.39 -7.86 11.60
CA THR A 3 3.00 -8.85 10.58
C THR A 3 3.09 -8.20 9.21
N ILE A 4 3.72 -8.91 8.26
CA ILE A 4 3.72 -8.54 6.85
C ILE A 4 2.76 -9.49 6.13
N SER A 5 1.88 -8.94 5.30
CA SER A 5 0.94 -9.69 4.47
C SER A 5 0.67 -8.96 3.16
N SER A 6 0.02 -9.63 2.21
CA SER A 6 -0.46 -8.98 0.99
C SER A 6 -1.34 -7.77 1.30
N LEU A 7 -1.23 -6.74 0.48
CA LEU A 7 -2.13 -5.60 0.49
C LEU A 7 -3.30 -5.89 -0.46
N GLU A 8 -4.50 -6.05 0.09
CA GLU A 8 -5.69 -6.36 -0.70
C GLU A 8 -6.44 -5.07 -1.08
N THR A 9 -7.33 -5.14 -2.08
CA THR A 9 -8.12 -3.98 -2.53
C THR A 9 -8.95 -3.35 -1.38
N THR A 10 -9.38 -4.15 -0.41
CA THR A 10 -10.13 -3.67 0.77
C THR A 10 -9.27 -2.88 1.75
N ASP A 11 -7.94 -3.02 1.67
CA ASP A 11 -6.99 -2.34 2.54
C ASP A 11 -6.59 -0.95 2.00
N LEU A 12 -6.91 -0.66 0.72
CA LEU A 12 -6.51 0.57 0.03
C LEU A 12 -6.92 1.85 0.75
N PRO A 13 -8.12 1.98 1.36
CA PRO A 13 -8.46 3.19 2.11
C PRO A 13 -7.49 3.44 3.29
N ALA A 14 -7.14 2.39 4.03
CA ALA A 14 -6.19 2.50 5.15
C ALA A 14 -4.76 2.79 4.66
N ALA A 15 -4.35 2.14 3.58
CA ALA A 15 -3.07 2.37 2.91
C ALA A 15 -2.93 3.80 2.39
N TYR A 16 -3.98 4.32 1.75
CA TYR A 16 -4.01 5.68 1.25
C TYR A 16 -3.94 6.72 2.38
N HIS A 17 -4.56 6.45 3.54
CA HIS A 17 -4.37 7.31 4.72
C HIS A 17 -2.92 7.34 5.21
N ILE A 18 -2.16 6.27 5.05
CA ILE A 18 -0.72 6.24 5.36
C ILE A 18 0.05 7.04 4.31
N GLU A 19 -0.23 6.84 3.03
CA GLU A 19 0.36 7.60 1.91
C GLU A 19 0.27 9.12 2.14
N GLN A 20 -0.94 9.61 2.47
CA GLN A 20 -1.19 11.03 2.73
C GLN A 20 -0.42 11.59 3.94
N ARG A 21 -0.08 10.75 4.92
CA ARG A 21 0.61 11.16 6.16
C ARG A 21 2.11 10.99 6.07
N ALA A 22 2.58 10.04 5.28
CA ALA A 22 3.98 9.64 5.20
C ALA A 22 4.75 10.41 4.13
N HIS A 23 4.11 10.79 3.02
CA HIS A 23 4.76 11.49 1.92
C HIS A 23 4.39 12.97 1.89
N ALA A 24 5.40 13.83 1.70
CA ALA A 24 5.20 15.27 1.49
C ALA A 24 4.52 15.58 0.13
N PHE A 25 4.61 14.64 -0.81
CA PHE A 25 3.99 14.70 -2.15
C PHE A 25 3.20 13.41 -2.37
N PRO A 26 2.08 13.23 -1.67
CA PRO A 26 1.37 11.97 -1.69
C PRO A 26 0.72 11.74 -3.05
N TRP A 27 0.63 10.48 -3.47
CA TRP A 27 -0.14 10.13 -4.65
C TRP A 27 -1.60 10.55 -4.54
N SER A 28 -2.23 10.82 -5.69
CA SER A 28 -3.68 10.94 -5.75
C SER A 28 -4.33 9.57 -5.50
N GLU A 29 -5.56 9.56 -4.98
CA GLU A 29 -6.32 8.32 -4.76
C GLU A 29 -6.41 7.47 -6.05
N LYS A 30 -6.63 8.12 -7.19
CA LYS A 30 -6.68 7.45 -8.50
C LYS A 30 -5.35 6.78 -8.86
N THR A 31 -4.23 7.46 -8.64
CA THR A 31 -2.89 6.91 -8.88
C THR A 31 -2.63 5.72 -7.98
N PHE A 32 -2.94 5.85 -6.69
CA PHE A 32 -2.76 4.80 -5.70
C PHE A 32 -3.59 3.54 -6.04
N ALA A 33 -4.87 3.73 -6.38
CA ALA A 33 -5.76 2.65 -6.79
C ALA A 33 -5.35 1.97 -8.12
N SER A 34 -4.62 2.68 -8.99
CA SER A 34 -4.15 2.13 -10.27
C SER A 34 -2.93 1.22 -10.13
N ASN A 35 -2.23 1.27 -8.99
CA ASN A 35 -1.04 0.45 -8.71
C ASN A 35 -1.40 -0.92 -8.12
N GLN A 36 -2.43 -1.57 -8.67
CA GLN A 36 -2.95 -2.85 -8.21
C GLN A 36 -3.08 -3.86 -9.36
N GLY A 37 -3.25 -5.15 -9.04
CA GLY A 37 -3.48 -6.22 -10.02
C GLY A 37 -2.24 -7.09 -10.27
N GLU A 38 -2.32 -7.97 -11.28
CA GLU A 38 -1.37 -9.09 -11.48
C GLU A 38 0.10 -8.71 -11.69
N ARG A 39 0.36 -7.44 -12.03
CA ARG A 39 1.73 -6.92 -12.21
C ARG A 39 2.27 -6.25 -10.94
N TYR A 40 1.56 -6.36 -9.82
CA TYR A 40 1.95 -5.73 -8.58
C TYR A 40 2.11 -6.75 -7.46
N LEU A 41 3.17 -6.59 -6.69
CA LEU A 41 3.43 -7.35 -5.47
C LEU A 41 3.40 -6.39 -4.29
N ASN A 42 2.19 -6.04 -3.87
CA ASN A 42 1.97 -5.05 -2.82
C ASN A 42 1.86 -5.71 -1.45
N PHE A 43 2.47 -5.09 -0.45
CA PHE A 43 2.47 -5.58 0.92
C PHE A 43 2.04 -4.51 1.91
N GLN A 44 1.44 -4.95 3.02
CA GLN A 44 1.21 -4.13 4.19
C GLN A 44 2.05 -4.62 5.38
N LEU A 45 2.44 -3.68 6.22
CA LEU A 45 2.95 -3.94 7.56
C LEU A 45 1.87 -3.57 8.57
N THR A 46 1.47 -4.51 9.41
CA THR A 46 0.63 -4.22 10.58
C THR A 46 1.45 -4.32 11.86
N GLN A 47 1.24 -3.36 12.78
CA GLN A 47 1.77 -3.39 14.13
C GLN A 47 0.59 -3.40 15.11
N ASN A 48 0.52 -4.45 15.92
CA ASN A 48 -0.56 -4.63 16.91
C ASN A 48 -1.96 -4.54 16.27
N GLY A 49 -2.13 -5.12 15.07
CA GLY A 49 -3.40 -5.16 14.34
C GLY A 49 -3.78 -3.86 13.62
N LYS A 50 -2.91 -2.84 13.64
CA LYS A 50 -3.11 -1.60 12.88
C LYS A 50 -2.08 -1.49 11.76
N MET A 51 -2.52 -1.09 10.57
CA MET A 51 -1.60 -0.82 9.48
C MET A 51 -0.64 0.31 9.87
N ALA A 52 0.65 0.06 9.68
CA ALA A 52 1.75 0.95 10.04
C ALA A 52 2.60 1.35 8.83
N GLY A 53 2.51 0.61 7.72
CA GLY A 53 3.22 0.92 6.49
C GLY A 53 2.70 0.10 5.32
N VAL A 54 3.05 0.56 4.12
CA VAL A 54 2.70 -0.07 2.84
C VAL A 54 3.91 -0.06 1.91
N CYS A 55 3.94 -1.01 0.99
CA CYS A 55 4.95 -1.10 -0.05
C CYS A 55 4.26 -1.51 -1.35
N ASP A 56 4.35 -0.66 -2.37
CA ASP A 56 3.85 -0.94 -3.71
C ASP A 56 5.01 -1.25 -4.65
N TYR A 57 4.98 -2.42 -5.30
CA TYR A 57 6.04 -2.87 -6.21
C TYR A 57 5.47 -3.35 -7.53
N ALA A 58 5.83 -2.69 -8.63
CA ALA A 58 5.46 -3.12 -9.98
C ALA A 58 6.45 -4.18 -10.50
N SER A 59 6.03 -5.44 -10.55
CA SER A 59 6.76 -6.51 -11.23
C SER A 59 6.55 -6.39 -12.74
N GLY A 60 7.49 -5.74 -13.43
CA GLY A 60 7.45 -5.62 -14.90
C GLY A 60 7.99 -4.31 -15.48
N ALA A 61 8.63 -3.44 -14.69
CA ALA A 61 9.46 -2.37 -15.23
C ALA A 61 10.82 -2.95 -15.67
N GLY A 62 10.81 -3.67 -16.79
CA GLY A 62 11.99 -4.19 -17.49
C GLY A 62 11.95 -3.77 -18.95
#